data_AF-A0A7V0Y383-F1
#
_entry.id   AF-A0A7V0Y383-F1
#
_cell.length_a   1.000
_cell.length_b   1.000
_cell.length_c   1.000
_cell.angle_alpha   90.00
_cell.angle_beta   90.00
_cell.angle_gamma   90.00
#
_symmetry.space_group_name_H-M   'P 1'
#
loop_
_entity.id
_entity.type
_entity.pdbx_description
1 polymer ?
#
loop_
_entity_poly.entity_id
_entity_poly.type
_entity_poly.pdbx_seq_one_letter_code
_entity_poly.pdbx_strand_id
1 'polypeptide(L)'
;METKHLRSFGIVVGTGFAIIALWPLVVRGQAVRMWALLPAVALFAAAMAFPHALRPVHRRWMAVGEALGWVNTRVILTAVYGLLIVPIGALGRMKGKDPMRRKFEPEAESYRIPRTKRPASHMERQY
;
A
#
# COMPACT_ATOMS: atom_id res chain seq x y z
N MET A 1 23.67 7.13 -3.13
CA MET A 1 22.47 7.05 -4.00
C MET A 1 22.94 6.83 -5.42
N GLU A 2 22.49 5.74 -6.05
CA GLU A 2 22.81 5.42 -7.44
C GLU A 2 22.26 6.52 -8.36
N THR A 3 23.06 6.97 -9.32
CA THR A 3 22.65 8.01 -10.29
C THR A 3 21.43 7.59 -11.12
N LYS A 4 21.21 6.28 -11.26
CA LYS A 4 20.06 5.67 -11.90
C LYS A 4 18.72 6.06 -11.23
N HIS A 5 18.64 6.05 -9.90
CA HIS A 5 17.41 6.44 -9.18
C HIS A 5 17.04 7.91 -9.39
N LEU A 6 18.03 8.80 -9.42
CA LEU A 6 17.82 10.24 -9.67
C LEU A 6 17.33 10.51 -11.09
N ARG A 7 17.86 9.78 -12.07
CA ARG A 7 17.40 9.82 -13.47
C ARG A 7 15.97 9.30 -13.61
N SER A 8 15.68 8.13 -13.05
CA SER A 8 14.32 7.56 -13.05
C SER A 8 13.31 8.49 -12.39
N PHE A 9 13.66 9.12 -11.26
CA PHE A 9 12.80 10.12 -10.62
C PHE A 9 12.47 11.29 -11.55
N GLY A 10 13.50 11.92 -12.14
CA GLY A 10 13.29 13.06 -13.04
C GLY A 10 12.47 12.71 -14.27
N ILE A 11 12.67 11.51 -14.84
CA ILE A 11 11.87 11.01 -15.96
C ILE A 11 10.42 10.74 -15.55
N VAL A 12 10.19 10.05 -14.43
CA VAL A 12 8.83 9.70 -13.97
C VAL A 12 8.03 10.96 -13.61
N VAL A 13 8.63 11.86 -12.83
CA VAL A 13 7.97 13.12 -12.43
C VAL A 13 7.80 14.05 -13.63
N GLY A 14 8.82 14.18 -14.48
CA GLY A 14 8.75 14.95 -15.72
C GLY A 14 7.67 14.45 -16.68
N THR A 15 7.50 13.13 -16.79
CA THR A 15 6.42 12.51 -17.58
C THR A 15 5.05 12.86 -17.01
N GLY A 16 4.88 12.81 -15.68
CA GLY A 16 3.63 13.23 -15.04
C GLY A 16 3.28 14.70 -15.35
N PHE A 17 4.24 15.61 -15.24
CA PHE A 17 4.03 17.01 -15.60
C PHE A 17 3.78 17.21 -17.10
N ALA A 18 4.44 16.45 -17.97
CA ALA A 18 4.21 16.49 -19.41
C ALA A 18 2.77 16.04 -19.77
N ILE A 19 2.26 14.98 -19.13
CA ILE A 19 0.87 14.55 -19.31
C ILE A 19 -0.07 15.68 -18.87
N ILE A 20 0.13 16.28 -17.71
CA ILE A 20 -0.70 17.40 -17.22
C ILE A 20 -0.64 18.60 -18.17
N ALA A 21 0.53 18.89 -18.73
CA ALA A 21 0.74 19.99 -19.67
C ALA A 21 0.00 19.77 -20.99
N LEU A 22 0.04 18.55 -21.53
CA LEU A 22 -0.50 18.17 -22.83
C LEU A 22 -1.96 17.70 -22.79
N TRP A 23 -2.48 17.31 -21.62
CA TRP A 23 -3.86 16.85 -21.46
C TRP A 23 -4.92 17.80 -22.03
N PRO A 24 -4.86 19.13 -21.83
CA PRO A 24 -5.84 20.06 -22.38
C PRO A 24 -5.75 20.18 -23.91
N LEU A 25 -4.56 19.97 -24.47
CA LEU A 25 -4.33 20.00 -25.91
C LEU A 25 -5.01 18.79 -26.57
N VAL A 26 -4.84 17.59 -25.99
CA VAL A 26 -5.39 16.33 -26.55
C VAL A 26 -6.90 16.23 -26.38
N VAL A 27 -7.44 16.67 -25.23
CA VAL A 27 -8.85 16.46 -24.88
C VAL A 27 -9.74 17.61 -25.36
N ARG A 28 -9.23 18.85 -25.40
CA ARG A 28 -10.03 20.06 -25.65
C ARG A 28 -9.47 20.96 -26.76
N GLY A 29 -8.36 20.61 -27.39
CA GLY A 29 -7.69 21.46 -28.39
C GLY A 29 -7.19 22.79 -27.82
N GLN A 30 -7.07 22.91 -26.50
CA GLN A 30 -6.66 24.15 -25.85
C GLN A 30 -5.14 24.28 -25.78
N ALA A 31 -4.66 25.51 -25.55
CA ALA A 31 -3.24 25.79 -25.38
C ALA A 31 -2.62 24.93 -24.26
N VAL A 32 -1.37 24.51 -24.49
CA VAL A 32 -0.58 23.75 -23.52
C VAL A 32 -0.45 24.58 -22.24
N ARG A 33 -0.58 23.91 -21.08
CA ARG A 33 -0.35 24.58 -19.78
C ARG A 33 1.13 24.86 -19.62
N MET A 34 1.56 26.07 -20.01
CA MET A 34 2.96 26.49 -19.94
C MET A 34 3.55 26.34 -18.52
N TRP A 35 2.75 26.58 -17.48
CA TRP A 35 3.15 26.40 -16.08
C TRP A 35 3.52 24.96 -15.72
N ALA A 36 2.97 23.96 -16.43
CA ALA A 36 3.30 22.54 -16.26
C ALA A 36 4.37 22.07 -17.26
N LEU A 37 4.46 22.72 -18.42
CA LEU A 37 5.45 22.41 -19.45
C LEU A 37 6.87 22.80 -19.02
N LEU A 38 7.04 23.99 -18.46
CA LEU A 38 8.33 24.49 -17.95
C LEU A 38 9.00 23.51 -16.96
N PRO A 39 8.33 23.08 -15.88
CA PRO A 39 8.91 22.12 -14.95
C PRO A 39 9.13 20.75 -15.58
N ALA A 40 8.29 20.29 -16.52
CA ALA A 40 8.51 19.03 -17.23
C ALA A 40 9.84 19.05 -18.01
N VAL A 41 10.07 20.09 -18.81
CA VAL A 41 11.29 20.23 -19.61
C VAL A 41 12.51 20.41 -18.72
N ALA A 42 12.41 21.22 -17.65
CA ALA A 42 13.48 21.39 -16.69
C ALA A 42 13.86 20.08 -15.99
N LEU A 43 12.88 19.25 -15.61
CA LEU A 43 13.12 17.95 -14.97
C LEU A 43 13.77 16.94 -15.93
N PHE A 44 13.34 16.89 -17.19
CA PHE A 44 13.97 16.05 -18.21
C PHE A 44 15.41 16.48 -18.50
N ALA A 45 15.64 17.79 -18.68
CA ALA A 45 16.98 18.33 -18.89
C ALA A 45 17.90 18.06 -17.70
N ALA A 46 17.42 18.27 -16.48
CA ALA A 46 18.18 18.02 -15.27
C ALA A 46 18.46 16.52 -15.06
N ALA A 47 17.52 15.64 -15.41
CA ALA A 47 17.72 14.19 -15.36
C ALA A 47 18.83 13.72 -16.32
N MET A 48 18.90 14.28 -17.54
CA MET A 48 19.91 13.91 -18.54
C MET A 48 21.27 14.56 -18.26
N ALA A 49 21.31 15.87 -18.00
CA ALA A 49 22.56 16.63 -17.92
C ALA A 49 23.21 16.58 -16.52
N PHE A 50 22.44 16.78 -15.45
CA PHE A 50 22.99 16.91 -14.09
C PHE A 50 22.10 16.26 -13.02
N PRO A 51 22.06 14.92 -12.94
CA PRO A 51 21.19 14.20 -12.00
C PRO A 51 21.54 14.48 -10.52
N HIS A 52 22.72 15.03 -10.24
CA HIS A 52 23.15 15.36 -8.88
C HIS A 52 22.39 16.57 -8.30
N ALA A 53 21.94 17.51 -9.14
CA ALA A 53 21.16 18.66 -8.71
C ALA A 53 19.76 18.25 -8.19
N LEU A 54 19.22 17.11 -8.64
CA LEU A 54 17.93 16.58 -8.17
C LEU A 54 18.01 15.93 -6.78
N ARG A 55 19.20 15.70 -6.21
CA ARG A 55 19.37 15.01 -4.92
C ARG A 55 18.55 15.60 -3.75
N PRO A 56 18.64 16.91 -3.44
CA PRO A 56 17.89 17.48 -2.32
C PRO A 56 16.38 17.42 -2.54
N VAL A 57 15.93 17.65 -3.78
CA VAL A 57 14.50 17.58 -4.17
C VAL A 57 13.98 16.17 -4.04
N HIS A 58 14.69 15.19 -4.63
CA HIS A 58 14.37 13.78 -4.55
C HIS A 58 14.26 13.31 -3.10
N ARG A 59 15.22 13.70 -2.24
CA ARG A 59 15.19 13.31 -0.82
C ARG A 59 13.94 13.83 -0.09
N ARG A 60 13.58 15.10 -0.29
CA ARG A 60 12.36 15.68 0.31
C ARG A 60 11.10 15.03 -0.24
N TRP A 61 11.05 14.80 -1.56
CA TRP A 61 9.93 14.13 -2.21
C TRP A 61 9.72 12.71 -1.69
N MET A 62 10.81 11.94 -1.55
CA MET A 62 10.75 10.59 -1.01
C MET A 62 10.31 10.56 0.45
N ALA A 63 10.72 11.52 1.28
CA ALA A 63 10.23 11.63 2.66
C ALA A 63 8.72 11.87 2.71
N VAL A 64 8.19 12.70 1.82
CA VAL A 64 6.73 12.89 1.68
C VAL A 64 6.06 11.60 1.19
N GLY A 65 6.64 10.92 0.21
CA GLY A 65 6.15 9.64 -0.29
C GLY A 65 6.11 8.56 0.79
N GLU A 66 7.12 8.52 1.67
CA GLU A 66 7.19 7.60 2.80
C GLU A 66 6.13 7.94 3.86
N ALA A 67 5.92 9.22 4.18
CA ALA A 67 4.86 9.65 5.09
C ALA A 67 3.46 9.32 4.53
N LEU A 68 3.24 9.54 3.22
CA LEU A 68 2.00 9.15 2.55
C LEU A 68 1.82 7.63 2.53
N GLY A 69 2.89 6.88 2.24
CA GLY A 69 2.87 5.42 2.32
C GLY A 69 2.53 4.95 3.72
N TRP A 70 3.09 5.59 4.74
CA TRP A 70 2.79 5.33 6.14
C TRP A 70 1.29 5.52 6.39
N VAL A 71 0.71 6.67 6.04
CA VAL A 71 -0.74 6.92 6.20
C VAL A 71 -1.57 5.91 5.42
N ASN A 72 -1.24 5.68 4.15
CA ASN A 72 -1.99 4.81 3.25
C ASN A 72 -2.09 3.38 3.78
N THR A 73 -1.00 2.80 4.27
CA THR A 73 -1.03 1.45 4.86
C THR A 73 -1.97 1.38 6.07
N ARG A 74 -2.00 2.42 6.93
CA ARG A 74 -2.93 2.44 8.08
C ARG A 74 -4.36 2.56 7.60
N VAL A 75 -4.64 3.48 6.68
CA VAL A 75 -5.98 3.67 6.12
C VAL A 75 -6.52 2.39 5.50
N ILE A 76 -5.72 1.73 4.65
CA ILE A 76 -6.12 0.46 4.00
C ILE A 76 -6.36 -0.62 5.05
N LEU A 77 -5.45 -0.81 6.00
CA LEU A 77 -5.60 -1.85 7.02
C LEU A 77 -6.79 -1.58 7.95
N THR A 78 -6.98 -0.33 8.38
CA THR A 78 -8.14 0.08 9.21
C THR A 78 -9.44 -0.11 8.44
N ALA A 79 -9.49 0.23 7.16
CA ALA A 79 -10.66 0.02 6.33
C ALA A 79 -10.97 -1.47 6.16
N VAL A 80 -9.96 -2.30 5.83
CA VAL A 80 -10.13 -3.76 5.70
C VAL A 80 -10.60 -4.38 7.02
N TYR A 81 -9.96 -4.04 8.13
CA TYR A 81 -10.34 -4.55 9.44
C TYR A 81 -11.76 -4.09 9.82
N GLY A 82 -12.05 -2.80 9.68
CA GLY A 82 -13.33 -2.21 10.06
C GLY A 82 -14.51 -2.61 9.17
N LEU A 83 -14.30 -2.79 7.87
CA LEU A 83 -15.37 -3.09 6.90
C LEU A 83 -15.53 -4.58 6.61
N LEU A 84 -14.51 -5.40 6.81
CA LEU A 84 -14.60 -6.84 6.57
C LEU A 84 -14.58 -7.61 7.88
N ILE A 85 -13.49 -7.49 8.65
CA ILE A 85 -13.26 -8.36 9.82
C ILE A 85 -14.27 -8.06 10.94
N VAL A 86 -14.45 -6.78 11.29
CA VAL A 86 -15.37 -6.36 12.36
C VAL A 86 -16.82 -6.77 12.08
N PRO A 87 -17.43 -6.49 10.91
CA PRO A 87 -18.82 -6.87 10.67
C PRO A 87 -18.98 -8.38 10.54
N ILE A 88 -18.03 -9.12 9.95
CA ILE A 88 -18.09 -10.60 9.94
C ILE A 88 -18.11 -11.13 11.38
N GLY A 89 -17.24 -10.61 12.25
CA GLY A 89 -17.22 -10.97 13.67
C GLY A 89 -18.50 -10.57 14.42
N ALA A 90 -19.02 -9.37 14.15
CA ALA A 90 -20.26 -8.88 14.76
C ALA A 90 -21.47 -9.73 14.33
N LEU A 91 -21.62 -10.02 13.04
CA LEU A 91 -22.65 -10.91 12.51
C LEU A 91 -22.53 -12.33 13.08
N GLY A 92 -21.31 -12.85 13.23
CA GLY A 92 -21.05 -14.12 13.89
C GLY A 92 -21.54 -14.13 15.35
N ARG A 93 -21.22 -13.08 16.11
CA ARG A 93 -21.69 -12.92 17.50
C ARG A 93 -23.21 -12.78 17.59
N MET A 94 -23.84 -12.00 16.70
CA MET A 94 -25.29 -11.86 16.65
C MET A 94 -25.99 -13.19 16.34
N LYS A 95 -25.39 -14.03 15.49
CA LYS A 95 -25.87 -15.40 15.22
C LYS A 95 -25.54 -16.41 16.33
N GLY A 96 -25.01 -15.96 17.47
CA GLY A 96 -24.64 -16.81 18.60
C GLY A 96 -23.43 -17.71 18.36
N LYS A 97 -22.71 -17.54 17.24
CA LYS A 97 -21.53 -18.34 16.92
C LYS A 97 -20.35 -17.86 17.75
N ASP A 98 -19.83 -18.73 18.59
CA ASP A 98 -18.58 -18.49 19.33
C ASP A 98 -17.53 -19.55 18.96
N PRO A 99 -16.85 -19.42 17.81
CA PRO A 99 -15.90 -20.42 17.32
C PRO A 99 -14.72 -20.64 18.26
N MET A 100 -14.42 -19.67 19.13
CA MET A 100 -13.36 -19.78 20.13
C MET A 100 -13.84 -20.28 21.49
N ARG A 101 -15.13 -20.64 21.66
CA ARG A 101 -15.73 -21.12 22.92
C ARG A 101 -15.26 -20.30 24.14
N ARG A 102 -15.35 -18.98 24.02
CA ARG A 102 -14.92 -17.99 25.03
C ARG A 102 -15.95 -17.77 26.13
N LYS A 103 -17.19 -18.24 25.94
CA LYS A 103 -18.21 -18.21 26.99
C LYS A 103 -17.71 -18.96 28.22
N PHE A 104 -17.86 -18.34 29.38
CA PHE A 104 -17.54 -18.95 30.66
C PHE A 104 -18.67 -19.91 31.05
N GLU A 105 -18.34 -21.19 31.17
CA GLU A 105 -19.17 -22.29 31.62
C GLU A 105 -18.70 -22.67 33.05
N PRO A 106 -19.36 -22.18 34.12
CA PRO A 106 -18.95 -22.41 35.51
C PRO A 106 -19.11 -23.86 35.98
N GLU A 107 -20.00 -24.63 35.34
CA GLU A 107 -20.22 -26.05 35.65
C GLU A 107 -19.31 -27.00 34.86
N ALA A 108 -18.46 -26.46 33.97
CA ALA A 108 -17.57 -27.30 33.16
C ALA A 108 -16.41 -27.83 34.02
N GLU A 109 -16.26 -29.16 34.09
CA GLU A 109 -15.13 -29.81 34.77
C GLU A 109 -13.77 -29.41 34.19
N SER A 110 -13.70 -29.11 32.89
CA SER A 110 -12.48 -28.66 32.20
C SER A 110 -12.77 -28.09 30.82
N TYR A 111 -12.08 -27.01 30.46
CA TYR A 111 -12.09 -26.43 29.10
C TYR A 111 -11.14 -27.16 28.13
N ARG A 112 -10.40 -28.18 28.61
CA ARG A 112 -9.45 -28.92 27.75
C ARG A 112 -10.21 -29.73 26.71
N ILE A 113 -9.91 -29.48 25.43
CA ILE A 113 -10.40 -30.30 24.34
C ILE A 113 -9.55 -31.58 24.27
N PRO A 114 -10.11 -32.76 24.57
CA PRO A 114 -9.36 -34.01 24.50
C PRO A 114 -8.94 -34.27 23.05
N ARG A 115 -7.64 -34.43 22.82
CA ARG A 115 -7.13 -34.79 21.50
C ARG A 115 -7.25 -36.30 21.32
N THR A 116 -7.89 -36.72 20.24
CA THR A 116 -7.83 -38.12 19.82
C THR A 116 -6.39 -38.46 19.41
N LYS A 117 -5.90 -39.64 19.80
CA LYS A 117 -4.57 -40.10 19.38
C LYS A 117 -4.59 -40.27 17.87
N ARG A 118 -3.77 -39.48 17.17
CA ARG A 118 -3.58 -39.66 15.72
C ARG A 118 -2.90 -41.02 15.49
N PRO A 119 -3.29 -41.76 14.45
CA PRO A 119 -2.66 -43.04 14.12
C PRO A 119 -1.17 -42.83 13.82
N ALA A 120 -0.34 -43.79 14.23
CA ALA A 120 1.12 -43.73 14.09
C ALA A 120 1.57 -43.59 12.62
N SER A 121 0.79 -44.14 11.69
CA SER A 121 1.00 -44.04 10.24
C SER A 121 0.92 -42.60 9.69
N HIS A 122 0.36 -41.64 10.45
CA HIS A 122 0.30 -40.25 10.04
C HIS A 122 1.69 -39.58 9.92
N MET A 123 2.73 -40.17 10.51
CA MET A 123 4.12 -39.71 10.36
C MET A 123 4.87 -40.39 9.21
N GLU A 124 4.29 -41.41 8.58
CA GLU A 124 4.95 -42.14 7.49
C GLU A 124 4.92 -41.38 6.15
N ARG A 125 4.04 -40.37 6.02
CA ARG A 125 3.94 -39.52 4.82
C ARG A 125 3.78 -38.05 5.23
N GLN A 126 4.91 -37.41 5.55
CA GLN A 126 4.93 -36.00 5.95
C GLN A 126 5.05 -35.02 4.76
N TYR A 127 5.22 -35.51 3.53
CA TYR A 127 5.37 -34.72 2.31
C TYR A 127 4.42 -35.20 1.22
#